data_AF-E3NNV0-F1
#
_entry.id   AF-E3NNV0-F1
#
_cell.length_a   1.000
_cell.length_b   1.000
_cell.length_c   1.000
_cell.angle_alpha   90.00
_cell.angle_beta   90.00
_cell.angle_gamma   90.00
#
_symmetry.space_group_name_H-M   'P 1'
#
loop_
_entity.id
_entity.type
_entity.pdbx_description
1 polymer ?
#
loop_
_entity_poly.entity_id
_entity_poly.type
_entity_poly.pdbx_seq_one_letter_code
_entity_poly.pdbx_strand_id
1 'polypeptide(L)'
;MSSNCNCSRVRATNEPTNQEKGEAMLAMMGIMLLFFIIFIIIVIVLYIRSWKFHEITKFPKQPNWMLKLDSIFSTKKQDRFTIYTKYYEKKYCEKTREELPKKMMKTIRILLQTYLQVSVAIPDSTCIVSIPKRNFKCGAVPGEFLSKHGEPPACYYEYQMIGDDRIQVAWFVVAGVRYVAGVCIYLETPYVSRIRYRDEIILDLLQKPDYWPTFTLKEETMQVLTRKCKNELTLVTNNRYDEPCCFRFVSDKRKFVTCQALADHNYKRNNSAVHTHHIPIQVCPHGNELALIRINEGTRMHATWNRKCRQTEYSRCASCAELNDTPPPTYQSLC
;
A
#
# COMPACT_ATOMS: atom_id res chain seq x y z
N MET A 1 80.77 67.44 0.76
CA MET A 1 79.42 67.64 0.17
C MET A 1 79.27 66.61 -0.93
N SER A 2 78.85 65.40 -0.56
CA SER A 2 77.48 64.88 -0.71
C SER A 2 77.29 64.21 -2.07
N SER A 3 77.71 62.95 -2.12
CA SER A 3 77.28 61.96 -3.09
C SER A 3 75.77 61.76 -2.94
N ASN A 4 75.00 61.83 -4.03
CA ASN A 4 73.68 61.20 -4.12
C ASN A 4 73.44 60.76 -5.56
N CYS A 5 73.80 59.50 -5.84
CA CYS A 5 73.30 58.74 -6.97
C CYS A 5 71.81 58.46 -6.77
N ASN A 6 70.96 59.18 -7.49
CA ASN A 6 69.55 58.81 -7.64
C ASN A 6 69.45 57.67 -8.68
N CYS A 7 69.47 56.42 -8.19
CA CYS A 7 69.06 55.27 -8.98
C CYS A 7 67.53 55.17 -8.94
N SER A 8 66.87 55.73 -9.95
CA SER A 8 65.44 55.53 -10.22
C SER A 8 65.23 54.06 -10.61
N ARG A 9 64.80 53.24 -9.66
CA ARG A 9 64.38 51.86 -9.90
C ARG A 9 63.00 51.88 -10.56
N VAL A 10 62.98 51.96 -11.89
CA VAL A 10 61.76 51.70 -12.68
C VAL A 10 61.40 50.23 -12.48
N ARG A 11 60.39 49.97 -11.65
CA ARG A 11 59.80 48.65 -11.50
C ARG A 11 58.97 48.40 -12.76
N ALA A 12 59.57 47.79 -13.78
CA ALA A 12 58.84 47.28 -14.93
C ALA A 12 57.79 46.28 -14.43
N THR A 13 56.53 46.69 -14.45
CA THR A 13 55.41 45.76 -14.35
C THR A 13 55.37 45.00 -15.66
N ASN A 14 55.84 43.75 -15.64
CA ASN A 14 55.72 42.82 -16.76
C ASN A 14 54.23 42.52 -16.97
N GLU A 15 53.53 43.37 -17.73
CA GLU A 15 52.20 43.04 -18.21
C GLU A 15 52.31 41.87 -19.20
N PRO A 16 51.57 40.77 -18.98
CA PRO A 16 51.66 39.61 -19.84
C PRO A 16 51.23 39.97 -21.26
N THR A 17 51.99 39.46 -22.23
CA THR A 17 51.75 39.71 -23.65
C THR A 17 50.39 39.16 -24.07
N ASN A 18 49.78 39.72 -25.13
CA ASN A 18 48.48 39.26 -25.62
C ASN A 18 48.50 37.76 -26.03
N GLN A 19 49.67 37.21 -26.36
CA GLN A 19 49.88 35.80 -26.64
C GLN A 19 49.79 34.94 -25.36
N GLU A 20 50.46 35.34 -24.27
CA GLU A 20 50.38 34.65 -22.97
C GLU A 20 48.96 34.64 -22.40
N LYS A 21 48.20 35.74 -22.62
CA LYS A 21 46.77 35.81 -22.25
C LYS A 21 45.93 34.82 -23.06
N GLY A 22 46.21 34.66 -24.35
CA GLY A 22 45.51 33.72 -25.24
C GLY A 22 45.76 32.26 -24.89
N GLU A 23 47.01 31.89 -24.59
CA GLU A 23 47.38 30.53 -24.16
C GLU A 23 46.77 30.18 -22.80
N ALA A 24 46.79 31.11 -21.84
CA ALA A 24 46.13 30.92 -20.55
C ALA A 24 44.61 30.73 -20.68
N MET A 25 43.96 31.47 -21.60
CA MET A 25 42.53 31.32 -21.88
C MET A 25 42.19 29.96 -22.48
N LEU A 26 42.99 29.47 -23.43
CA LEU A 26 42.83 28.14 -24.02
C LEU A 26 43.04 27.02 -23.00
N ALA A 27 44.05 27.15 -22.13
CA ALA A 27 44.29 26.20 -21.04
C ALA A 27 43.11 26.16 -20.05
N MET A 28 42.58 27.33 -19.67
CA MET A 28 41.40 27.43 -18.80
C MET A 28 40.15 26.80 -19.45
N MET A 29 39.93 27.03 -20.75
CA MET A 29 38.84 26.38 -21.49
C MET A 29 39.00 24.86 -21.53
N GLY A 30 40.22 24.34 -21.73
CA GLY A 30 40.52 22.92 -21.69
C GLY A 30 40.22 22.29 -20.32
N ILE A 31 40.61 22.95 -19.24
CA ILE A 31 40.33 22.52 -17.86
C ILE A 31 38.82 22.51 -17.60
N MET A 32 38.10 23.55 -18.01
CA MET A 32 36.64 23.61 -17.86
C MET A 32 35.93 22.50 -18.65
N LEU A 33 36.40 22.20 -19.87
CA LEU A 33 35.88 21.10 -20.68
C LEU A 33 36.12 19.74 -20.00
N LEU A 34 37.30 19.53 -19.43
CA LEU A 34 37.64 18.32 -18.68
C LEU A 34 36.68 18.11 -17.50
N PHE A 35 36.46 19.14 -16.67
CA PHE A 35 35.51 19.07 -15.56
C PHE A 35 34.08 18.81 -16.03
N PHE A 36 33.67 19.39 -17.16
CA PHE A 36 32.37 19.16 -17.75
C PHE A 36 32.19 17.70 -18.22
N ILE A 37 33.21 17.13 -18.86
CA ILE A 37 33.22 15.72 -19.28
C ILE A 37 33.14 14.80 -18.05
N ILE A 38 33.95 15.07 -17.01
CA ILE A 38 33.91 14.31 -15.75
C ILE A 38 32.52 14.38 -15.12
N PHE A 39 31.91 15.57 -15.09
CA PHE A 39 30.56 15.75 -14.57
C PHE A 39 29.53 14.92 -15.35
N ILE A 40 29.60 14.92 -16.69
CA ILE A 40 28.71 14.09 -17.52
C ILE A 40 28.91 12.60 -17.22
N ILE A 41 30.16 12.13 -17.12
CA ILE A 41 30.46 10.73 -16.79
C ILE A 41 29.84 10.35 -15.44
N ILE A 42 29.97 11.21 -14.42
CA ILE A 42 29.37 10.99 -13.10
C ILE A 42 27.83 10.87 -13.23
N VAL A 43 27.20 11.78 -13.98
CA VAL A 43 25.74 11.75 -14.20
C VAL A 43 25.32 10.45 -14.89
N ILE A 44 26.04 10.00 -15.92
CA ILE A 44 25.75 8.75 -16.64
C ILE A 44 25.93 7.54 -15.72
N VAL A 45 27.01 7.48 -14.93
CA VAL A 45 27.24 6.38 -13.98
C VAL A 45 26.13 6.32 -12.94
N LEU A 46 25.72 7.46 -12.38
CA LEU A 46 24.60 7.53 -11.43
C LEU A 46 23.30 7.08 -12.09
N TYR A 47 23.07 7.49 -13.34
CA TYR A 47 21.92 7.07 -14.12
C TYR A 47 21.89 5.56 -14.30
N ILE A 48 22.97 4.94 -14.79
CA ILE A 48 23.07 3.49 -14.98
C ILE A 48 22.88 2.74 -13.66
N ARG A 49 23.53 3.19 -12.59
CA ARG A 49 23.39 2.57 -11.26
C ARG A 49 21.97 2.57 -10.75
N SER A 50 21.18 3.61 -11.05
CA SER A 50 19.78 3.71 -10.61
C SER A 50 18.87 2.61 -11.16
N TRP A 51 19.29 1.90 -12.22
CA TRP A 51 18.55 0.77 -12.82
C TRP A 51 18.94 -0.60 -12.25
N LYS A 52 20.00 -0.68 -11.44
CA LYS A 52 20.58 -1.96 -11.05
C LYS A 52 19.70 -2.69 -10.04
N PHE A 53 19.20 -3.87 -10.42
CA PHE A 53 18.63 -4.83 -9.49
C PHE A 53 19.76 -5.61 -8.81
N HIS A 54 19.75 -5.61 -7.48
CA HIS A 54 20.80 -6.28 -6.69
C HIS A 54 20.45 -7.75 -6.45
N GLU A 55 21.34 -8.48 -5.77
CA GLU A 55 21.07 -9.85 -5.37
C GLU A 55 19.86 -9.93 -4.42
N ILE A 56 19.13 -11.04 -4.53
CA ILE A 56 17.97 -11.32 -3.69
C ILE A 56 18.44 -11.86 -2.34
N THR A 57 17.90 -11.30 -1.26
CA THR A 57 18.19 -11.70 0.12
C THR A 57 16.96 -12.27 0.81
N LYS A 58 17.16 -13.07 1.87
CA LYS A 58 16.05 -13.60 2.69
C LYS A 58 15.57 -12.64 3.78
N PHE A 59 16.31 -11.56 4.02
CA PHE A 59 16.04 -10.58 5.05
C PHE A 59 15.99 -9.18 4.43
N PRO A 60 15.15 -8.27 4.98
CA PRO A 60 15.11 -6.89 4.53
C PRO A 60 16.48 -6.24 4.75
N LYS A 61 16.95 -5.52 3.74
CA LYS A 61 18.23 -4.82 3.76
C LYS A 61 17.97 -3.33 3.87
N GLN A 62 18.71 -2.68 4.74
CA GLN A 62 18.72 -1.23 4.83
C GLN A 62 19.96 -0.67 4.13
N PRO A 63 19.89 0.55 3.58
CA PRO A 63 21.06 1.20 3.01
C PRO A 63 22.13 1.43 4.09
N ASN A 64 23.40 1.24 3.75
CA ASN A 64 24.51 1.38 4.71
C ASN A 64 24.59 2.77 5.36
N TRP A 65 24.21 3.83 4.61
CA TRP A 65 24.16 5.18 5.14
C TRP A 65 23.05 5.37 6.19
N MET A 66 22.07 4.47 6.25
CA MET A 66 20.99 4.50 7.24
C MET A 66 21.38 3.74 8.52
N LEU A 67 22.15 2.65 8.39
CA LEU A 67 22.66 1.86 9.53
C LEU A 67 23.60 2.63 10.47
N LYS A 68 24.23 3.70 9.95
CA LYS A 68 25.15 4.55 10.73
C LYS A 68 24.45 5.57 11.61
N LEU A 69 23.14 5.74 11.46
CA LEU A 69 22.34 6.60 12.31
C LEU A 69 21.70 5.71 13.37
N ASP A 70 21.93 5.99 14.66
CA ASP A 70 21.11 5.47 15.77
C ASP A 70 19.69 6.05 15.65
N SER A 71 18.99 5.61 14.61
CA SER A 71 17.87 6.37 14.07
C SER A 71 16.60 6.01 14.81
N ILE A 72 16.35 6.76 15.88
CA ILE A 72 15.01 6.92 16.44
C ILE A 72 14.17 7.64 15.37
N PHE A 73 13.38 6.88 14.62
CA PHE A 73 12.43 7.43 13.68
C PHE A 73 11.10 7.70 14.37
N SER A 74 10.48 8.84 14.06
CA SER A 74 9.05 8.98 14.34
C SER A 74 8.28 8.27 13.23
N THR A 75 7.40 7.35 13.62
CA THR A 75 6.61 6.53 12.68
C THR A 75 5.19 7.05 12.62
N LYS A 76 4.71 7.34 11.41
CA LYS A 76 3.32 7.69 11.15
C LYS A 76 2.69 6.67 10.21
N LYS A 77 1.82 5.83 10.76
CA LYS A 77 1.02 4.88 9.98
C LYS A 77 -0.12 5.65 9.29
N GLN A 78 -0.21 5.50 7.98
CA GLN A 78 -1.35 5.93 7.17
C GLN A 78 -2.10 4.68 6.72
N ASP A 79 -3.33 4.85 6.24
CA ASP A 79 -4.19 3.73 5.81
C ASP A 79 -3.51 2.83 4.76
N ARG A 80 -2.80 3.44 3.80
CA ARG A 80 -2.24 2.73 2.63
C ARG A 80 -0.71 2.67 2.56
N PHE A 81 0.00 3.29 3.50
CA PHE A 81 1.46 3.31 3.54
C PHE A 81 1.95 3.77 4.92
N THR A 82 3.24 3.66 5.20
CA THR A 82 3.85 4.12 6.45
C THR A 82 4.99 5.08 6.15
N ILE A 83 5.00 6.19 6.88
CA ILE A 83 6.02 7.23 6.77
C ILE A 83 6.91 7.14 8.01
N TYR A 84 8.22 7.21 7.79
CA TYR A 84 9.20 7.38 8.85
C TYR A 84 9.85 8.74 8.66
N THR A 85 9.90 9.53 9.73
CA THR A 85 10.49 10.87 9.71
C THR A 85 11.70 10.95 10.63
N LYS A 86 12.66 11.79 10.23
CA LYS A 86 13.81 12.18 11.05
C LYS A 86 14.05 13.68 10.91
N TYR A 87 14.74 14.25 11.89
CA TYR A 87 15.16 15.64 11.79
C TYR A 87 16.19 15.82 10.66
N TYR A 88 16.08 16.94 9.94
CA TYR A 88 17.06 17.35 8.95
C TYR A 88 17.42 18.80 9.18
N GLU A 89 18.71 19.09 9.14
CA GLU A 89 19.21 20.46 9.06
C GLU A 89 18.80 21.07 7.73
N LYS A 90 18.27 22.29 7.80
CA LYS A 90 17.85 23.03 6.61
C LYS A 90 19.08 23.47 5.83
N LYS A 91 19.05 23.26 4.51
CA LYS A 91 20.10 23.74 3.60
C LYS A 91 19.62 24.98 2.87
N TYR A 92 20.48 25.98 2.80
CA TYR A 92 20.17 27.28 2.20
C TYR A 92 21.05 27.56 0.99
N CYS A 93 20.51 28.30 0.03
CA CYS A 93 21.29 28.86 -1.07
C CYS A 93 22.19 29.97 -0.52
N GLU A 94 23.50 29.88 -0.77
CA GLU A 94 24.48 30.84 -0.26
C GLU A 94 24.21 32.28 -0.73
N LYS A 95 23.67 32.44 -1.95
CA LYS A 95 23.42 33.75 -2.56
C LYS A 95 22.09 34.37 -2.11
N THR A 96 21.00 33.59 -2.11
CA THR A 96 19.65 34.10 -1.84
C THR A 96 19.21 33.93 -0.39
N ARG A 97 19.93 33.12 0.40
CA ARG A 97 19.53 32.66 1.75
C ARG A 97 18.18 31.94 1.80
N GLU A 98 17.62 31.58 0.65
CA GLU A 98 16.40 30.77 0.57
C GLU A 98 16.71 29.30 0.81
N GLU A 99 15.76 28.58 1.42
CA GLU A 99 15.90 27.14 1.61
C GLU A 99 15.95 26.41 0.26
N LEU A 100 16.87 25.46 0.12
CA LEU A 100 16.99 24.69 -1.11
C LEU A 100 15.69 23.92 -1.41
N PRO A 101 15.29 23.81 -2.69
CA PRO A 101 14.07 23.13 -3.06
C PRO A 101 14.15 21.62 -2.79
N LYS A 102 13.13 21.08 -2.13
CA LYS A 102 13.00 19.64 -1.80
C LYS A 102 12.36 18.87 -2.95
N LYS A 103 13.02 18.86 -4.11
CA LYS A 103 12.47 18.31 -5.36
C LYS A 103 12.02 16.84 -5.21
N MET A 104 12.78 16.02 -4.49
CA MET A 104 12.43 14.62 -4.28
C MET A 104 11.14 14.44 -3.48
N MET A 105 10.90 15.29 -2.48
CA MET A 105 9.65 15.24 -1.71
C MET A 105 8.42 15.54 -2.59
N LYS A 106 8.55 16.48 -3.53
CA LYS A 106 7.52 16.74 -4.54
C LYS A 106 7.29 15.50 -5.41
N THR A 107 8.35 14.84 -5.87
CA THR A 107 8.26 13.60 -6.66
C THR A 107 7.56 12.47 -5.91
N ILE A 108 7.92 12.20 -4.66
CA ILE A 108 7.28 11.15 -3.85
C ILE A 108 5.79 11.45 -3.64
N ARG A 109 5.42 12.71 -3.40
CA ARG A 109 4.01 13.11 -3.28
C ARG A 109 3.24 12.82 -4.57
N ILE A 110 3.79 13.20 -5.73
CA ILE A 110 3.17 12.94 -7.04
C ILE A 110 3.02 11.43 -7.26
N LEU A 111 4.09 10.65 -7.04
CA LEU A 111 4.07 9.20 -7.21
C LEU A 111 2.98 8.55 -6.37
N LEU A 112 2.88 8.92 -5.09
CA LEU A 112 1.86 8.38 -4.19
C LEU A 112 0.45 8.86 -4.53
N GLN A 113 0.27 10.11 -4.94
CA GLN A 113 -1.01 10.62 -5.41
C GLN A 113 -1.47 9.88 -6.67
N THR A 114 -0.57 9.63 -7.64
CA THR A 114 -0.87 8.87 -8.86
C THR A 114 -1.25 7.43 -8.54
N TYR A 115 -0.48 6.75 -7.67
CA TYR A 115 -0.74 5.36 -7.33
C TYR A 115 -2.00 5.18 -6.45
N LEU A 116 -2.17 6.02 -5.44
CA LEU A 116 -3.26 5.89 -4.47
C LEU A 116 -4.55 6.61 -4.88
N GLN A 117 -4.49 7.49 -5.88
CA GLN A 117 -5.62 8.33 -6.33
C GLN A 117 -6.25 9.16 -5.21
N VAL A 118 -5.45 9.56 -4.22
CA VAL A 118 -5.88 10.42 -3.09
C VAL A 118 -4.83 11.48 -2.80
N SER A 119 -5.26 12.61 -2.26
CA SER A 119 -4.33 13.64 -1.78
C SER A 119 -3.56 13.12 -0.56
N VAL A 120 -2.23 13.14 -0.66
CA VAL A 120 -1.34 12.61 0.39
C VAL A 120 -0.53 13.74 1.03
N ALA A 121 -0.72 13.95 2.33
CA ALA A 121 0.09 14.87 3.13
C ALA A 121 1.35 14.16 3.64
N ILE A 122 2.50 14.42 2.98
CA ILE A 122 3.80 13.85 3.34
C ILE A 122 4.69 14.95 3.92
N PRO A 123 5.18 14.82 5.16
CA PRO A 123 6.11 15.79 5.75
C PRO A 123 7.44 15.86 5.00
N ASP A 124 8.03 17.05 4.91
CA ASP A 124 9.38 17.23 4.34
C ASP A 124 10.49 16.51 5.13
N SER A 125 10.21 16.14 6.38
CA SER A 125 11.10 15.36 7.24
C SER A 125 11.07 13.85 6.96
N THR A 126 10.37 13.42 5.92
CA THR A 126 10.27 12.00 5.55
C THR A 126 11.63 11.47 5.12
N CYS A 127 12.00 10.32 5.67
CA CYS A 127 13.23 9.59 5.35
C CYS A 127 12.97 8.18 4.82
N ILE A 128 11.82 7.59 5.14
CA ILE A 128 11.43 6.30 4.59
C ILE A 128 9.94 6.31 4.27
N VAL A 129 9.58 5.70 3.14
CA VAL A 129 8.19 5.46 2.74
C VAL A 129 8.03 3.98 2.45
N SER A 130 7.23 3.28 3.27
CA SER A 130 6.89 1.87 3.06
C SER A 130 5.47 1.76 2.51
N ILE A 131 5.33 1.21 1.31
CA ILE A 131 4.08 1.10 0.56
C ILE A 131 3.72 -0.38 0.42
N PRO A 132 2.85 -0.92 1.30
CA PRO A 132 2.39 -2.29 1.17
C PRO A 132 1.44 -2.43 -0.04
N LYS A 133 1.43 -3.61 -0.67
CA LYS A 133 0.38 -4.02 -1.61
C LYS A 133 -0.90 -4.40 -0.85
N ARG A 134 -2.04 -4.49 -1.54
CA ARG A 134 -3.38 -4.51 -0.91
C ARG A 134 -3.52 -5.51 0.24
N ASN A 135 -3.00 -6.73 0.05
CA ASN A 135 -3.10 -7.84 1.02
C ASN A 135 -1.96 -7.93 2.03
N PHE A 136 -1.10 -6.91 2.06
CA PHE A 136 0.02 -6.82 2.98
C PHE A 136 -0.11 -5.58 3.85
N LYS A 137 0.58 -5.60 4.99
CA LYS A 137 0.76 -4.47 5.90
C LYS A 137 2.24 -4.29 6.19
N CYS A 138 2.64 -3.09 6.60
CA CYS A 138 4.00 -2.86 7.07
C CYS A 138 4.28 -3.69 8.33
N GLY A 139 5.46 -4.29 8.39
CA GLY A 139 5.98 -5.03 9.53
C GLY A 139 6.52 -4.12 10.64
N ALA A 140 7.37 -4.67 11.49
CA ALA A 140 8.01 -3.93 12.58
C ALA A 140 9.17 -3.07 12.05
N VAL A 141 9.88 -3.58 11.04
CA VAL A 141 11.05 -2.92 10.46
C VAL A 141 10.70 -2.26 9.12
N PRO A 142 11.27 -1.09 8.78
CA PRO A 142 11.07 -0.50 7.46
C PRO A 142 11.47 -1.45 6.33
N GLY A 143 10.57 -1.65 5.37
CA GLY A 143 10.75 -2.55 4.24
C GLY A 143 10.35 -4.00 4.51
N GLU A 144 9.98 -4.33 5.74
CA GLU A 144 9.28 -5.58 6.06
C GLU A 144 7.79 -5.42 5.77
N PHE A 145 7.19 -6.44 5.15
CA PHE A 145 5.77 -6.50 4.85
C PHE A 145 5.24 -7.86 5.24
N LEU A 146 4.06 -7.87 5.86
CA LEU A 146 3.43 -9.07 6.39
C LEU A 146 2.07 -9.26 5.74
N SER A 147 1.70 -10.49 5.43
CA SER A 147 0.34 -10.81 5.00
C SER A 147 -0.65 -10.37 6.06
N LYS A 148 -1.71 -9.66 5.65
CA LYS A 148 -2.79 -9.26 6.57
C LYS A 148 -3.63 -10.45 7.04
N HIS A 149 -3.60 -11.57 6.32
CA HIS A 149 -4.61 -12.64 6.45
C HIS A 149 -4.00 -14.01 6.72
N GLY A 150 -2.81 -14.01 7.31
CA GLY A 150 -2.03 -15.20 7.51
C GLY A 150 -1.35 -15.65 6.23
N GLU A 151 -0.55 -16.69 6.38
CA GLU A 151 0.42 -17.14 5.39
C GLU A 151 0.04 -18.56 4.95
N PRO A 152 -0.04 -18.82 3.62
CA PRO A 152 -0.19 -20.19 3.13
C PRO A 152 0.99 -21.05 3.59
N PRO A 153 0.80 -22.37 3.66
CA PRO A 153 1.91 -23.29 3.85
C PRO A 153 3.01 -23.07 2.80
N ALA A 154 4.27 -23.15 3.24
CA ALA A 154 5.46 -23.03 2.40
C ALA A 154 5.61 -21.70 1.62
N CYS A 155 4.95 -20.62 2.05
CA CYS A 155 5.29 -19.29 1.55
C CYS A 155 6.52 -18.72 2.27
N TYR A 156 7.21 -17.80 1.61
CA TYR A 156 8.34 -17.08 2.19
C TYR A 156 8.52 -15.71 1.53
N TYR A 157 9.35 -14.86 2.15
CA TYR A 157 9.69 -13.55 1.61
C TYR A 157 11.11 -13.54 1.06
N GLU A 158 11.27 -12.78 -0.02
CA GLU A 158 12.54 -12.43 -0.65
C GLU A 158 12.62 -10.91 -0.75
N TYR A 159 13.81 -10.35 -0.62
CA TYR A 159 14.02 -8.91 -0.63
C TYR A 159 15.06 -8.57 -1.67
N GLN A 160 14.89 -7.43 -2.34
CA GLN A 160 15.82 -7.00 -3.37
C GLN A 160 15.98 -5.50 -3.35
N MET A 161 17.23 -5.05 -3.25
CA MET A 161 17.58 -3.64 -3.42
C MET A 161 17.62 -3.27 -4.89
N ILE A 162 17.20 -2.05 -5.19
CA ILE A 162 17.16 -1.49 -6.53
C ILE A 162 17.85 -0.12 -6.52
N GLY A 163 18.62 0.12 -7.56
CA GLY A 163 19.33 1.37 -7.78
C GLY A 163 20.57 1.48 -6.91
N ASP A 164 20.78 2.67 -6.32
CA ASP A 164 21.88 2.95 -5.41
C ASP A 164 21.51 2.58 -3.94
N ASP A 165 21.02 1.35 -3.74
CA ASP A 165 20.41 0.89 -2.49
C ASP A 165 19.34 1.87 -1.96
N ARG A 166 18.49 2.42 -2.84
CA ARG A 166 17.50 3.46 -2.48
C ARG A 166 16.07 2.96 -2.41
N ILE A 167 15.80 1.85 -3.08
CA ILE A 167 14.47 1.25 -3.16
C ILE A 167 14.65 -0.22 -2.79
N GLN A 168 13.78 -0.74 -1.94
CA GLN A 168 13.65 -2.16 -1.68
C GLN A 168 12.29 -2.63 -2.17
N VAL A 169 12.27 -3.73 -2.92
CA VAL A 169 11.05 -4.51 -3.13
C VAL A 169 11.08 -5.73 -2.21
N ALA A 170 9.95 -6.03 -1.60
CA ALA A 170 9.72 -7.32 -0.95
C ALA A 170 8.84 -8.17 -1.86
N TRP A 171 9.32 -9.35 -2.18
CA TRP A 171 8.63 -10.39 -2.93
C TRP A 171 8.03 -11.39 -1.95
N PHE A 172 6.74 -11.68 -2.11
CA PHE A 172 6.06 -12.79 -1.46
C PHE A 172 6.00 -13.97 -2.43
N VAL A 173 6.64 -15.07 -2.06
CA VAL A 173 6.71 -16.26 -2.89
C VAL A 173 5.77 -17.33 -2.35
N VAL A 174 4.86 -17.80 -3.21
CA VAL A 174 3.90 -18.85 -2.89
C VAL A 174 3.74 -19.76 -4.10
N ALA A 175 3.84 -21.08 -3.88
CA ALA A 175 3.75 -22.09 -4.95
C ALA A 175 4.67 -21.80 -6.16
N GLY A 176 5.86 -21.25 -5.90
CA GLY A 176 6.83 -20.90 -6.95
C GLY A 176 6.54 -19.60 -7.70
N VAL A 177 5.46 -18.88 -7.39
CA VAL A 177 5.09 -17.60 -8.01
C VAL A 177 5.48 -16.44 -7.10
N ARG A 178 6.10 -15.41 -7.69
CA ARG A 178 6.51 -14.18 -6.99
C ARG A 178 5.46 -13.09 -7.14
N TYR A 179 5.00 -12.56 -6.03
CA TYR A 179 4.14 -11.38 -5.96
C TYR A 179 4.84 -10.25 -5.23
N VAL A 180 4.54 -9.00 -5.58
CA VAL A 180 5.05 -7.87 -4.81
C VAL A 180 4.26 -7.79 -3.50
N ALA A 181 4.94 -7.86 -2.36
CA ALA A 181 4.37 -7.63 -1.04
C ALA A 181 4.32 -6.14 -0.71
N GLY A 182 5.33 -5.39 -1.15
CA GLY A 182 5.42 -3.96 -0.97
C GLY A 182 6.72 -3.38 -1.50
N VAL A 183 6.78 -2.05 -1.55
CA VAL A 183 7.97 -1.29 -1.94
C VAL A 183 8.33 -0.32 -0.82
N CYS A 184 9.61 -0.26 -0.46
CA CYS A 184 10.16 0.67 0.52
C CYS A 184 11.14 1.62 -0.17
N ILE A 185 10.98 2.93 0.07
CA ILE A 185 11.81 3.97 -0.53
C ILE A 185 12.60 4.66 0.58
N TYR A 186 13.92 4.65 0.47
CA TYR A 186 14.85 5.24 1.44
C TYR A 186 15.37 6.59 0.92
N LEU A 187 15.01 7.66 1.62
CA LEU A 187 15.40 9.04 1.35
C LEU A 187 16.51 9.45 2.31
N GLU A 188 17.71 9.69 1.78
CA GLU A 188 18.85 10.07 2.62
C GLU A 188 18.71 11.48 3.18
N THR A 189 18.25 12.43 2.36
CA THR A 189 17.85 13.79 2.73
C THR A 189 16.71 14.28 1.81
N PRO A 190 15.89 15.27 2.21
CA PRO A 190 14.84 15.80 1.33
C PRO A 190 15.38 16.59 0.13
N TYR A 191 16.68 16.93 0.15
CA TYR A 191 17.38 17.70 -0.89
C TYR A 191 18.05 16.82 -1.96
N VAL A 192 17.92 15.49 -1.88
CA VAL A 192 18.54 14.57 -2.84
C VAL A 192 17.97 14.77 -4.25
N SER A 193 18.82 14.59 -5.26
CA SER A 193 18.42 14.65 -6.68
C SER A 193 17.58 13.44 -7.09
N ARG A 194 16.57 13.69 -7.93
CA ARG A 194 15.68 12.66 -8.51
C ARG A 194 16.43 11.59 -9.29
N ILE A 195 17.62 11.87 -9.83
CA ILE A 195 18.39 10.91 -10.65
C ILE A 195 18.69 9.58 -9.92
N ARG A 196 18.70 9.59 -8.58
CA ARG A 196 18.93 8.39 -7.77
C ARG A 196 17.69 7.50 -7.59
N TYR A 197 16.52 7.97 -8.02
CA TYR A 197 15.22 7.30 -7.85
C TYR A 197 14.51 7.20 -9.20
N ARG A 198 14.15 5.98 -9.60
CA ARG A 198 13.43 5.74 -10.86
C ARG A 198 11.96 5.50 -10.55
N ASP A 199 11.18 6.57 -10.67
CA ASP A 199 9.73 6.55 -10.40
C ASP A 199 9.01 5.49 -11.26
N GLU A 200 9.46 5.31 -12.51
CA GLU A 200 8.95 4.29 -13.44
C GLU A 200 9.07 2.87 -12.87
N ILE A 201 10.22 2.52 -12.26
CA ILE A 201 10.42 1.20 -11.65
C ILE A 201 9.51 1.02 -10.44
N ILE A 202 9.40 2.06 -9.60
CA ILE A 202 8.53 2.02 -8.42
C ILE A 202 7.07 1.81 -8.86
N LEU A 203 6.60 2.53 -9.88
CA LEU A 203 5.26 2.40 -10.41
C LEU A 203 5.03 1.04 -11.07
N ASP A 204 5.96 0.53 -11.88
CA ASP A 204 5.87 -0.82 -12.46
C ASP A 204 5.69 -1.89 -11.38
N LEU A 205 6.52 -1.85 -10.32
CA LEU A 205 6.42 -2.78 -9.19
C LEU A 205 5.08 -2.69 -8.47
N LEU A 206 4.60 -1.47 -8.21
CA LEU A 206 3.32 -1.26 -7.52
C LEU A 206 2.12 -1.69 -8.37
N GLN A 207 2.23 -1.60 -9.71
CA GLN A 207 1.20 -2.01 -10.68
C GLN A 207 1.19 -3.52 -10.97
N LYS A 208 2.22 -4.29 -10.55
CA LYS A 208 2.20 -5.76 -10.69
C LYS A 208 0.96 -6.38 -10.02
N PRO A 209 0.48 -7.55 -10.46
CA PRO A 209 -0.71 -8.18 -9.89
C PRO A 209 -0.64 -8.33 -8.37
N ASP A 210 -1.77 -8.06 -7.70
CA ASP A 210 -1.90 -8.33 -6.27
C ASP A 210 -1.97 -9.85 -6.02
N TYR A 211 -1.31 -10.31 -4.96
CA TYR A 211 -1.51 -11.65 -4.43
C TYR A 211 -2.84 -11.73 -3.68
N TRP A 212 -3.68 -12.71 -3.97
CA TRP A 212 -4.95 -12.94 -3.27
C TRP A 212 -4.94 -14.28 -2.51
N PRO A 213 -5.11 -14.29 -1.18
CA PRO A 213 -5.12 -15.52 -0.41
C PRO A 213 -6.39 -16.34 -0.70
N THR A 214 -6.21 -17.56 -1.19
CA THR A 214 -7.31 -18.47 -1.54
C THR A 214 -7.83 -19.29 -0.36
N PHE A 215 -7.15 -19.28 0.79
CA PHE A 215 -7.38 -20.21 1.91
C PHE A 215 -8.08 -19.59 3.13
N THR A 216 -8.23 -18.25 3.21
CA THR A 216 -8.71 -17.53 4.41
C THR A 216 -9.71 -16.39 4.13
N LEU A 217 -10.53 -16.48 3.08
CA LEU A 217 -11.61 -15.52 2.85
C LEU A 217 -12.75 -15.73 3.87
N LYS A 218 -12.78 -14.92 4.94
CA LYS A 218 -13.94 -14.78 5.83
C LYS A 218 -14.97 -13.86 5.18
N GLU A 219 -16.24 -14.29 5.22
CA GLU A 219 -17.37 -13.46 4.78
C GLU A 219 -17.72 -12.49 5.93
N GLU A 220 -17.78 -11.19 5.66
CA GLU A 220 -18.05 -10.16 6.67
C GLU A 220 -19.50 -9.71 6.67
N THR A 221 -20.22 -9.82 5.54
CA THR A 221 -21.65 -9.56 5.52
C THR A 221 -22.40 -10.62 4.72
N MET A 222 -23.62 -10.90 5.13
CA MET A 222 -24.55 -11.79 4.43
C MET A 222 -25.91 -11.11 4.32
N GLN A 223 -26.48 -11.10 3.12
CA GLN A 223 -27.79 -10.53 2.83
C GLN A 223 -28.61 -11.47 1.96
N VAL A 224 -29.91 -11.59 2.26
CA VAL A 224 -30.84 -12.39 1.47
C VAL A 224 -31.65 -11.44 0.57
N LEU A 225 -31.42 -11.52 -0.74
CA LEU A 225 -32.05 -10.71 -1.77
C LEU A 225 -32.97 -11.55 -2.65
N THR A 226 -33.98 -10.91 -3.25
CA THR A 226 -34.83 -11.56 -4.25
C THR A 226 -34.50 -11.03 -5.64
N ARG A 227 -34.12 -11.92 -6.57
CA ARG A 227 -33.80 -11.56 -7.96
C ARG A 227 -35.10 -11.23 -8.71
N LYS A 228 -35.23 -10.00 -9.21
CA LYS A 228 -36.48 -9.48 -9.80
C LYS A 228 -36.98 -10.29 -11.00
N CYS A 229 -36.08 -10.72 -11.89
CA CYS A 229 -36.47 -11.37 -13.14
C CYS A 229 -36.99 -12.81 -13.01
N LYS A 230 -36.68 -13.49 -11.89
CA LYS A 230 -37.08 -14.91 -11.67
C LYS A 230 -37.81 -15.14 -10.35
N ASN A 231 -37.96 -14.09 -9.53
CA ASN A 231 -38.46 -14.20 -8.16
C ASN A 231 -37.70 -15.26 -7.32
N GLU A 232 -36.39 -15.36 -7.52
CA GLU A 232 -35.52 -16.35 -6.87
C GLU A 232 -34.80 -15.74 -5.67
N LEU A 233 -34.78 -16.47 -4.55
CA LEU A 233 -33.98 -16.12 -3.39
C LEU A 233 -32.49 -16.35 -3.65
N THR A 234 -31.74 -15.30 -3.37
CA THR A 234 -30.30 -15.23 -3.59
C THR A 234 -29.64 -14.78 -2.31
N LEU A 235 -28.69 -15.57 -1.81
CA LEU A 235 -27.79 -15.16 -0.76
C LEU A 235 -26.63 -14.41 -1.40
N VAL A 236 -26.47 -13.15 -1.02
CA VAL A 236 -25.31 -12.33 -1.37
C VAL A 236 -24.46 -12.18 -0.13
N THR A 237 -23.21 -12.62 -0.21
CA THR A 237 -22.25 -12.48 0.87
C THR A 237 -21.15 -11.54 0.41
N ASN A 238 -20.78 -10.53 1.19
CA ASN A 238 -19.55 -9.83 0.92
C ASN A 238 -18.47 -10.38 1.82
N ASN A 239 -17.31 -10.66 1.23
CA ASN A 239 -16.12 -10.89 2.04
C ASN A 239 -15.67 -9.60 2.73
N ARG A 240 -14.69 -9.72 3.60
CA ARG A 240 -14.10 -8.56 4.31
C ARG A 240 -13.39 -7.52 3.45
N TYR A 241 -13.44 -7.70 2.14
CA TYR A 241 -12.87 -6.83 1.13
C TYR A 241 -13.96 -6.27 0.22
N ASP A 242 -15.24 -6.36 0.65
CA ASP A 242 -16.43 -5.93 -0.09
C ASP A 242 -16.63 -6.62 -1.44
N GLU A 243 -16.04 -7.81 -1.66
CA GLU A 243 -16.30 -8.59 -2.88
C GLU A 243 -17.55 -9.46 -2.71
N PRO A 244 -18.57 -9.29 -3.58
CA PRO A 244 -19.82 -10.03 -3.48
C PRO A 244 -19.71 -11.44 -4.09
N CYS A 245 -20.04 -12.45 -3.29
CA CYS A 245 -20.36 -13.80 -3.75
C CYS A 245 -21.87 -14.03 -3.73
N CYS A 246 -22.37 -14.76 -4.71
CA CYS A 246 -23.79 -14.90 -4.98
C CYS A 246 -24.17 -16.38 -5.06
N PHE A 247 -25.17 -16.78 -4.27
CA PHE A 247 -25.63 -18.16 -4.19
C PHE A 247 -27.14 -18.24 -4.32
N ARG A 248 -27.61 -19.10 -5.21
CA ARG A 248 -29.04 -19.41 -5.37
C ARG A 248 -29.43 -20.59 -4.50
N PHE A 249 -30.52 -20.45 -3.74
CA PHE A 249 -31.07 -21.56 -2.96
C PHE A 249 -31.92 -22.47 -3.84
N VAL A 250 -31.62 -23.77 -3.83
CA VAL A 250 -32.43 -24.82 -4.48
C VAL A 250 -33.21 -25.55 -3.41
N SER A 251 -34.52 -25.27 -3.32
CA SER A 251 -35.43 -25.81 -2.30
C SER A 251 -35.39 -27.33 -2.21
N ASP A 252 -35.51 -28.00 -3.36
CA ASP A 252 -35.73 -29.45 -3.45
C ASP A 252 -34.52 -30.23 -2.94
N LYS A 253 -33.32 -29.64 -3.10
CA LYS A 253 -32.05 -30.23 -2.69
C LYS A 253 -31.49 -29.63 -1.40
N ARG A 254 -32.15 -28.61 -0.85
CA ARG A 254 -31.68 -27.79 0.28
C ARG A 254 -30.22 -27.36 0.14
N LYS A 255 -29.82 -26.96 -1.08
CA LYS A 255 -28.42 -26.64 -1.42
C LYS A 255 -28.31 -25.25 -2.02
N PHE A 256 -27.21 -24.58 -1.71
CA PHE A 256 -26.80 -23.35 -2.34
C PHE A 256 -25.91 -23.64 -3.55
N VAL A 257 -26.23 -23.05 -4.69
CA VAL A 257 -25.46 -23.16 -5.93
C VAL A 257 -24.92 -21.78 -6.28
N THR A 258 -23.61 -21.69 -6.53
CA THR A 258 -22.97 -20.44 -6.96
C THR A 258 -23.60 -19.95 -8.25
N CYS A 259 -23.89 -18.65 -8.32
CA CYS A 259 -24.37 -18.01 -9.53
C CYS A 259 -23.69 -16.65 -9.71
N GLN A 260 -23.77 -16.11 -10.93
CA GLN A 260 -23.20 -14.81 -11.24
C GLN A 260 -23.98 -13.71 -10.50
N ALA A 261 -23.24 -12.81 -9.85
CA ALA A 261 -23.82 -11.59 -9.29
C ALA A 261 -24.29 -10.66 -10.42
N LEU A 262 -25.46 -10.06 -10.24
CA LEU A 262 -25.99 -9.04 -11.14
C LEU A 262 -25.79 -7.65 -10.53
N ALA A 263 -25.99 -6.61 -11.32
CA ALA A 263 -26.06 -5.25 -10.79
C ALA A 263 -27.24 -5.11 -9.80
N ASP A 264 -27.03 -4.33 -8.73
CA ASP A 264 -27.94 -4.19 -7.58
C ASP A 264 -29.40 -3.89 -7.95
N HIS A 265 -29.63 -3.14 -9.03
CA HIS A 265 -30.97 -2.81 -9.51
C HIS A 265 -31.79 -4.04 -9.92
N ASN A 266 -31.15 -5.20 -10.16
CA ASN A 266 -31.78 -6.48 -10.46
C ASN A 266 -32.29 -7.23 -9.21
N TYR A 267 -32.01 -6.70 -8.02
CA TYR A 267 -32.40 -7.30 -6.75
C TYR A 267 -33.43 -6.44 -6.02
N LYS A 268 -34.34 -7.10 -5.30
CA LYS A 268 -35.22 -6.48 -4.31
C LYS A 268 -34.65 -6.78 -2.93
N ARG A 269 -34.36 -5.71 -2.17
CA ARG A 269 -33.92 -5.82 -0.77
C ARG A 269 -35.13 -6.24 0.07
N ASN A 270 -34.95 -7.28 0.88
CA ASN A 270 -36.00 -7.75 1.76
C ASN A 270 -35.79 -7.13 3.14
N ASN A 271 -36.74 -6.31 3.57
CA ASN A 271 -36.78 -5.77 4.92
C ASN A 271 -37.29 -6.88 5.83
N SER A 272 -36.39 -7.73 6.32
CA SER A 272 -36.62 -8.70 7.41
C SER A 272 -37.79 -9.69 7.20
N ALA A 273 -37.44 -10.98 7.06
CA ALA A 273 -38.33 -12.13 6.90
C ALA A 273 -39.01 -12.27 5.52
N VAL A 274 -38.31 -12.91 4.57
CA VAL A 274 -38.99 -13.46 3.39
C VAL A 274 -39.61 -14.80 3.76
N HIS A 275 -40.94 -14.86 3.72
CA HIS A 275 -41.67 -16.12 3.75
C HIS A 275 -41.53 -16.76 2.36
N THR A 276 -40.65 -17.74 2.21
CA THR A 276 -40.92 -18.75 1.18
C THR A 276 -42.05 -19.62 1.69
N HIS A 277 -42.86 -20.17 0.78
CA HIS A 277 -44.01 -20.98 1.14
C HIS A 277 -43.69 -22.09 2.16
N HIS A 278 -42.43 -22.53 2.35
CA HIS A 278 -42.09 -23.61 3.27
C HIS A 278 -40.96 -23.31 4.29
N ILE A 279 -40.15 -22.26 4.16
CA ILE A 279 -39.13 -21.91 5.19
C ILE A 279 -38.75 -20.40 5.16
N PRO A 280 -38.87 -19.65 6.28
CA PRO A 280 -38.31 -18.31 6.37
C PRO A 280 -36.79 -18.38 6.61
N ILE A 281 -36.00 -17.94 5.63
CA ILE A 281 -34.55 -17.76 5.78
C ILE A 281 -34.32 -16.37 6.36
N GLN A 282 -33.76 -16.28 7.56
CA GLN A 282 -33.32 -15.03 8.20
C GLN A 282 -31.81 -15.10 8.46
N VAL A 283 -31.16 -13.95 8.65
CA VAL A 283 -29.75 -13.89 9.09
C VAL A 283 -29.77 -13.46 10.55
N CYS A 284 -29.09 -14.19 11.43
CA CYS A 284 -29.01 -13.83 12.84
C CYS A 284 -28.13 -12.58 13.01
N PRO A 285 -28.67 -11.48 13.57
CA PRO A 285 -27.93 -10.22 13.70
C PRO A 285 -26.76 -10.29 14.71
N HIS A 286 -26.71 -11.30 15.58
CA HIS A 286 -25.68 -11.43 16.62
C HIS A 286 -24.48 -12.29 16.21
N GLY A 287 -24.66 -13.23 15.26
CA GLY A 287 -23.62 -14.20 14.89
C GLY A 287 -23.09 -14.08 13.46
N ASN A 288 -23.74 -13.29 12.59
CA ASN A 288 -23.47 -13.29 11.15
C ASN A 288 -23.59 -14.70 10.54
N GLU A 289 -24.58 -15.46 11.02
CA GLU A 289 -24.89 -16.83 10.60
C GLU A 289 -26.28 -16.86 9.94
N LEU A 290 -26.45 -17.73 8.94
CA LEU A 290 -27.77 -18.04 8.39
C LEU A 290 -28.63 -18.68 9.50
N ALA A 291 -29.82 -18.15 9.73
CA ALA A 291 -30.81 -18.70 10.65
C ALA A 291 -32.07 -19.06 9.86
N LEU A 292 -32.23 -20.35 9.53
CA LEU A 292 -33.51 -20.87 9.05
C LEU A 292 -34.42 -21.07 10.26
N ILE A 293 -35.33 -20.13 10.53
CA ILE A 293 -36.32 -20.29 11.59
C ILE A 293 -37.41 -21.24 11.07
N ARG A 294 -37.22 -22.56 11.22
CA ARG A 294 -38.32 -23.50 11.06
C ARG A 294 -38.99 -23.71 12.41
N ILE A 295 -40.31 -23.62 12.45
CA ILE A 295 -41.11 -24.20 13.52
C ILE A 295 -41.15 -25.70 13.23
N ASN A 296 -40.36 -26.49 13.95
CA ASN A 296 -40.56 -27.93 14.04
C ASN A 296 -40.98 -28.20 15.48
N GLU A 297 -42.19 -28.70 15.69
CA GLU A 297 -42.76 -28.94 17.04
C GLU A 297 -42.73 -27.69 17.96
N GLY A 298 -42.86 -26.49 17.38
CA GLY A 298 -42.89 -25.24 18.16
C GLY A 298 -41.53 -24.59 18.45
N THR A 299 -40.39 -25.19 18.09
CA THR A 299 -39.06 -24.67 18.46
C THR A 299 -38.31 -24.02 17.29
N ARG A 300 -37.75 -22.82 17.49
CA ARG A 300 -36.89 -22.11 16.53
C ARG A 300 -35.45 -22.66 16.56
N MET A 301 -34.82 -22.89 15.40
CA MET A 301 -33.43 -23.37 15.30
C MET A 301 -32.58 -22.48 14.37
N HIS A 302 -31.26 -22.46 14.59
CA HIS A 302 -30.27 -21.83 13.70
C HIS A 302 -29.77 -22.83 12.67
N ALA A 303 -29.34 -22.34 11.49
CA ALA A 303 -28.89 -23.20 10.41
C ALA A 303 -27.54 -22.72 9.85
N THR A 304 -26.45 -23.21 10.42
CA THR A 304 -25.09 -22.87 10.00
C THR A 304 -24.76 -23.51 8.65
N TRP A 305 -24.22 -22.73 7.73
CA TRP A 305 -23.77 -23.25 6.44
C TRP A 305 -22.39 -23.91 6.59
N ASN A 306 -22.33 -25.23 6.45
CA ASN A 306 -21.07 -25.95 6.34
C ASN A 306 -20.46 -25.74 4.94
N ARG A 307 -19.42 -24.90 4.90
CA ARG A 307 -18.68 -24.55 3.67
C ARG A 307 -17.98 -25.75 3.00
N LYS A 308 -17.51 -26.73 3.78
CA LYS A 308 -16.82 -27.93 3.25
C LYS A 308 -17.79 -28.86 2.54
N CYS A 309 -18.96 -29.08 3.14
CA CYS A 309 -19.96 -30.01 2.62
C CYS A 309 -21.00 -29.34 1.71
N ARG A 310 -21.02 -28.00 1.66
CA ARG A 310 -22.05 -27.17 1.01
C ARG A 310 -23.47 -27.53 1.46
N GLN A 311 -23.63 -27.82 2.75
CA GLN A 311 -24.87 -28.25 3.38
C GLN A 311 -25.18 -27.36 4.59
N THR A 312 -26.44 -27.28 4.97
CA THR A 312 -26.88 -26.60 6.19
C THR A 312 -26.91 -27.57 7.36
N GLU A 313 -26.24 -27.22 8.45
CA GLU A 313 -26.28 -27.91 9.74
C GLU A 313 -27.18 -27.13 10.70
N TYR A 314 -27.86 -27.82 11.61
CA TYR A 314 -28.81 -27.18 12.53
C TYR A 314 -28.25 -27.14 13.95
N SER A 315 -28.42 -26.00 14.62
CA SER A 315 -28.03 -25.81 16.03
C SER A 315 -29.10 -25.04 16.79
N ARG A 316 -29.22 -25.26 18.11
CA ARG A 316 -30.12 -24.49 18.97
C ARG A 316 -29.41 -23.21 19.43
N CYS A 317 -30.08 -22.06 19.39
CA CYS A 317 -29.57 -20.80 19.91
C CYS A 317 -30.45 -20.31 21.07
N ALA A 318 -29.82 -20.03 22.22
CA ALA A 318 -30.52 -19.57 23.42
C ALA A 318 -31.27 -18.25 23.20
N SER A 319 -30.69 -17.29 22.48
CA SER A 319 -31.26 -15.96 22.28
C SER A 319 -32.41 -15.90 21.26
N CYS A 320 -32.57 -16.92 20.41
CA CYS A 320 -33.62 -16.95 19.39
C CYS A 320 -34.71 -18.01 19.69
N ALA A 321 -34.54 -18.79 20.76
CA ALA A 321 -35.47 -19.83 21.19
C ALA A 321 -36.54 -19.34 22.19
N GLU A 322 -36.46 -18.10 22.68
CA GLU A 322 -37.48 -17.53 23.56
C GLU A 322 -38.83 -17.44 22.81
N LEU A 323 -39.82 -18.14 23.37
CA LEU A 323 -41.23 -17.98 23.01
C LEU A 323 -41.62 -16.54 23.32
N ASN A 324 -42.17 -15.83 22.34
CA ASN A 324 -42.92 -14.61 22.65
C ASN A 324 -44.14 -15.07 23.45
N ASP A 325 -44.10 -14.96 24.78
CA ASP A 325 -45.30 -14.97 25.60
C ASP A 325 -46.17 -13.80 25.14
N THR A 326 -47.19 -14.10 24.34
CA THR A 326 -48.27 -13.14 24.10
C THR A 326 -48.91 -12.84 25.45
N PRO A 327 -48.89 -11.59 25.95
CA PRO A 327 -49.65 -11.25 27.15
C PRO A 327 -51.13 -11.52 26.89
N PRO A 328 -51.90 -12.04 27.88
CA PRO A 328 -53.30 -12.37 27.67
C PRO A 328 -54.11 -11.12 27.30
N PRO A 329 -55.18 -11.26 26.51
CA PRO A 329 -55.97 -10.12 26.07
C PRO A 329 -56.59 -9.41 27.27
N THR A 330 -56.45 -8.09 27.30
CA THR A 330 -57.10 -7.21 28.27
C THR A 330 -58.60 -7.24 28.03
N TYR A 331 -59.37 -7.90 28.90
CA TYR A 331 -60.82 -7.77 28.89
C TYR A 331 -61.19 -6.33 29.31
N GLN A 332 -61.70 -5.54 28.36
CA GLN A 332 -62.48 -4.35 28.70
C GLN A 332 -63.84 -4.83 29.22
N SER A 333 -64.06 -4.74 30.53
CA SER A 333 -65.38 -4.80 31.13
C SER A 333 -66.13 -3.51 30.80
N LEU A 334 -67.19 -3.62 29.99
CA LEU A 334 -68.24 -2.61 29.88
C LEU A 334 -68.93 -2.44 31.24
N CYS A 335 -68.82 -1.26 31.83
CA CYS A 335 -69.85 -0.58 32.61
C CYS A 335 -69.52 0.92 32.68
#